data_AF-A0A256XF83-F1
#
_entry.id   AF-A0A256XF83-F1
#
_cell.length_a   1.000
_cell.length_b   1.000
_cell.length_c   1.000
_cell.angle_alpha   90.00
_cell.angle_beta   90.00
_cell.angle_gamma   90.00
#
_symmetry.space_group_name_H-M   'P 1'
#
loop_
_entity.id
_entity.type
_entity.pdbx_description
1 polymer ?
#
loop_
_entity_poly.entity_id
_entity_poly.type
_entity_poly.pdbx_seq_one_letter_code
_entity_poly.pdbx_strand_id
1 'polypeptide(L)'
;YASLILFSGRPLIYIAHLIIGGVDVEEGPVIYTLDWFGTMTRETEFAATGSGSPIAFGVLEDGYRRDMSIDEALKLAVRAVKAAMRRDPGSGEGVDATVITRDKYEEFSFDL
;
A
#
# COMPACT_ATOMS: atom_id res chain seq x y z
N TYR A 1 -8.12 1.44 -15.85
CA TYR A 1 -9.29 0.53 -15.92
C TYR A 1 -9.97 0.34 -14.56
N ALA A 2 -9.22 0.13 -13.46
CA ALA A 2 -9.78 -0.02 -12.11
C ALA A 2 -10.73 1.11 -11.67
N SER A 3 -10.35 2.38 -11.91
CA SER A 3 -11.22 3.54 -11.65
C SER A 3 -12.58 3.44 -12.33
N LEU A 4 -12.63 2.98 -13.60
CA LEU A 4 -13.87 2.80 -14.34
C LEU A 4 -14.74 1.68 -13.77
N ILE A 5 -14.14 0.59 -13.28
CA ILE A 5 -14.86 -0.51 -12.63
C ILE A 5 -15.56 -0.01 -11.36
N LEU A 6 -14.84 0.72 -10.51
CA LEU A 6 -15.41 1.29 -9.29
C LEU A 6 -16.49 2.32 -9.63
N PHE A 7 -16.24 3.15 -10.66
CA PHE A 7 -17.17 4.18 -11.08
C PHE A 7 -18.48 3.61 -11.68
N SER A 8 -18.39 2.53 -12.45
CA SER A 8 -19.54 1.92 -13.14
C SER A 8 -20.46 1.12 -12.21
N GLY A 9 -20.02 0.80 -10.98
CA GLY A 9 -20.84 0.09 -9.98
C GLY A 9 -22.10 0.85 -9.54
N ARG A 10 -22.22 2.15 -9.85
CA ARG A 10 -23.38 2.96 -9.43
C ARG A 10 -24.71 2.38 -9.97
N PRO A 11 -25.78 2.36 -9.15
CA PRO A 11 -25.88 2.95 -7.80
C PRO A 11 -25.31 2.07 -6.66
N LEU A 12 -24.93 0.82 -6.94
CA LEU A 12 -24.41 -0.14 -5.95
C LEU A 12 -22.88 -0.11 -5.90
N ILE A 13 -22.34 0.88 -5.20
CA ILE A 13 -20.88 1.08 -5.07
C ILE A 13 -20.16 -0.12 -4.46
N TYR A 14 -18.94 -0.39 -4.93
CA TYR A 14 -18.04 -1.34 -4.30
C TYR A 14 -17.35 -0.69 -3.10
N ILE A 15 -17.49 -1.26 -1.91
CA ILE A 15 -16.83 -0.76 -0.70
C ILE A 15 -15.39 -1.30 -0.70
N ALA A 16 -14.52 -0.65 -1.46
CA ALA A 16 -13.11 -0.99 -1.56
C ALA A 16 -12.26 0.27 -1.73
N HIS A 17 -11.16 0.35 -0.98
CA HIS A 17 -10.06 1.25 -1.27
C HIS A 17 -8.90 0.42 -1.82
N LEU A 18 -8.35 0.85 -2.95
CA LEU A 18 -7.28 0.12 -3.62
C LEU A 18 -5.99 0.92 -3.57
N ILE A 19 -4.88 0.21 -3.40
CA ILE A 19 -3.54 0.71 -3.70
C ILE A 19 -3.04 -0.08 -4.90
N ILE A 20 -2.61 0.62 -5.94
CA ILE A 20 -1.99 0.05 -7.13
C ILE A 20 -0.55 0.55 -7.16
N GLY A 21 0.39 -0.35 -6.90
CA GLY A 21 1.83 -0.08 -6.94
C GLY A 21 2.52 -0.88 -8.03
N GLY A 22 3.59 -0.34 -8.59
CA GLY A 22 4.39 -1.02 -9.59
C GLY A 22 5.55 -0.18 -10.09
N VAL A 23 6.22 -0.67 -11.14
CA VAL A 23 7.27 0.07 -11.84
C VAL A 23 6.82 0.32 -13.26
N ASP A 24 6.55 1.58 -13.56
CA ASP A 24 6.27 2.05 -14.91
C ASP A 24 7.56 2.11 -15.75
N VAL A 25 7.43 1.84 -17.04
CA VAL A 25 8.58 1.78 -17.97
C VAL A 25 9.23 3.15 -18.10
N GLU A 26 8.45 4.22 -18.16
CA GLU A 26 8.91 5.60 -18.36
C GLU A 26 9.10 6.34 -17.03
N GLU A 27 8.14 6.24 -16.11
CA GLU A 27 8.13 7.02 -14.87
C GLU A 27 8.90 6.37 -13.71
N GLY A 28 9.19 5.06 -13.80
CA GLY A 28 9.79 4.31 -12.70
C GLY A 28 8.77 3.91 -11.62
N PRO A 29 9.15 3.86 -10.34
CA PRO A 29 8.24 3.44 -9.26
C PRO A 29 7.02 4.37 -9.17
N VAL A 30 5.83 3.78 -9.18
CA VAL A 30 4.56 4.51 -9.11
C VAL A 30 3.61 3.87 -8.10
N ILE A 31 2.83 4.71 -7.42
CA ILE A 31 1.79 4.31 -6.48
C ILE A 31 0.54 5.14 -6.80
N TYR A 32 -0.60 4.47 -6.93
CA TYR A 32 -1.90 5.08 -7.09
C TYR A 32 -2.85 4.59 -6.00
N THR A 33 -3.63 5.50 -5.43
CA THR A 33 -4.75 5.15 -4.55
C THR A 33 -6.07 5.36 -5.27
N LEU A 34 -7.02 4.46 -5.05
CA LEU A 34 -8.38 4.60 -5.54
C LEU A 34 -9.38 4.54 -4.38
N ASP A 35 -10.29 5.52 -4.36
CA ASP A 35 -11.44 5.52 -3.46
C ASP A 35 -12.61 4.68 -4.03
N TRP A 36 -13.62 4.38 -3.21
CA TRP A 36 -14.80 3.61 -3.61
C TRP A 36 -15.69 4.32 -4.67
N PHE A 37 -15.43 5.60 -4.97
CA PHE A 37 -16.12 6.33 -6.04
C PHE A 37 -15.40 6.24 -7.39
N GLY A 38 -14.20 5.66 -7.40
CA GLY A 38 -13.33 5.54 -8.56
C GLY A 38 -12.41 6.75 -8.75
N THR A 39 -12.30 7.67 -7.79
CA THR A 39 -11.30 8.73 -7.83
C THR A 39 -9.91 8.09 -7.73
N MET A 40 -8.98 8.51 -8.58
CA MET A 40 -7.62 8.01 -8.60
C MET A 40 -6.65 9.15 -8.33
N THR A 41 -5.74 8.94 -7.39
CA THR A 41 -4.68 9.88 -7.03
C THR A 41 -3.34 9.19 -7.15
N ARG A 42 -2.32 9.92 -7.62
CA ARG A 42 -0.93 9.44 -7.67
C ARG A 42 -0.22 9.89 -6.40
N GLU A 43 0.32 8.93 -5.66
CA GLU A 43 1.07 9.16 -4.43
C GLU A 43 2.57 9.25 -4.73
N THR A 44 3.28 10.12 -4.02
CA THR A 44 4.68 10.43 -4.32
C THR A 44 5.71 9.61 -3.55
N GLU A 45 5.35 9.11 -2.35
CA GLU A 45 6.32 8.52 -1.42
C GLU A 45 5.83 7.18 -0.86
N PHE A 46 4.64 7.14 -0.27
CA PHE A 46 4.03 5.92 0.25
C PHE A 46 2.50 6.09 0.32
N ALA A 47 1.80 4.98 0.46
CA ALA A 47 0.36 4.95 0.67
C ALA A 47 0.00 3.86 1.69
N ALA A 48 -1.02 4.12 2.50
CA ALA A 48 -1.63 3.13 3.38
C ALA A 48 -3.15 3.27 3.32
N THR A 49 -3.86 2.14 3.38
CA THR A 49 -5.33 2.10 3.42
C THR A 49 -5.80 0.97 4.35
N GLY A 50 -7.10 0.91 4.62
CA GLY A 50 -7.70 0.00 5.60
C GLY A 50 -7.81 0.62 7.00
N SER A 51 -8.35 -0.12 7.95
CA SER A 51 -8.62 0.36 9.33
C SER A 51 -7.36 0.73 10.10
N GLY A 52 -6.27 0.01 9.87
CA GLY A 52 -4.96 0.27 10.49
C GLY A 52 -4.16 1.42 9.88
N SER A 53 -4.65 2.03 8.80
CA SER A 53 -3.91 3.05 8.04
C SER A 53 -3.43 4.25 8.86
N PRO A 54 -4.17 4.82 9.85
CA PRO A 54 -3.66 5.96 10.62
C PRO A 54 -2.40 5.61 11.41
N ILE A 55 -2.30 4.38 11.92
CA ILE A 55 -1.12 3.90 12.65
C ILE A 55 0.03 3.63 11.68
N ALA A 56 -0.27 3.02 10.53
CA ALA A 56 0.72 2.75 9.49
C ALA A 56 1.34 4.05 8.96
N PHE A 57 0.53 5.08 8.69
CA PHE A 57 1.00 6.40 8.29
C PHE A 57 1.97 6.99 9.32
N GLY A 58 1.66 6.94 10.61
CA GLY A 58 2.56 7.46 11.65
C GLY A 58 3.93 6.78 11.66
N VAL A 59 4.01 5.49 11.34
CA VAL A 59 5.30 4.77 11.23
C VAL A 59 6.02 5.07 9.91
N LEU A 60 5.27 5.18 8.82
CA LEU A 60 5.81 5.50 7.50
C LEU A 60 6.39 6.92 7.46
N GLU A 61 5.65 7.91 7.96
CA GLU A 61 6.07 9.32 8.03
C GLU A 61 7.33 9.51 8.89
N ASP A 62 7.43 8.79 10.02
CA ASP A 62 8.61 8.83 10.90
C ASP A 62 9.84 8.16 10.26
N GLY A 63 9.63 7.07 9.51
CA GLY A 63 10.72 6.21 9.06
C GLY A 63 11.16 6.37 7.61
N TYR A 64 10.32 6.92 6.74
CA TYR A 64 10.57 6.99 5.31
C TYR A 64 11.69 7.97 4.97
N ARG A 65 12.58 7.55 4.06
CA ARG A 65 13.57 8.41 3.42
C ARG A 65 13.66 8.05 1.94
N ARG A 66 13.96 9.04 1.10
CA ARG A 66 14.05 8.83 -0.36
C ARG A 66 15.22 7.94 -0.79
N ASP A 67 16.25 7.84 0.03
CA ASP A 67 17.50 7.14 -0.24
C ASP A 67 17.56 5.73 0.40
N MET A 68 16.41 5.16 0.76
CA MET A 68 16.34 3.83 1.35
C MET A 68 16.72 2.74 0.36
N SER A 69 17.48 1.77 0.84
CA SER A 69 17.63 0.48 0.16
C SER A 69 16.31 -0.32 0.20
N ILE A 70 16.17 -1.30 -0.70
CA ILE A 70 14.99 -2.19 -0.73
C ILE A 70 14.77 -2.90 0.61
N ASP A 71 15.85 -3.36 1.26
CA ASP A 71 15.78 -4.04 2.56
C ASP A 71 15.29 -3.09 3.68
N GLU A 72 15.77 -1.84 3.69
CA GLU A 72 15.27 -0.84 4.64
C GLU A 72 13.80 -0.51 4.40
N ALA A 73 13.39 -0.36 3.14
CA ALA A 73 12.00 -0.06 2.78
C ALA A 73 11.06 -1.23 3.15
N LEU A 74 11.48 -2.47 2.90
CA LEU A 74 10.74 -3.67 3.29
C LEU A 74 10.59 -3.74 4.82
N LYS A 75 11.67 -3.52 5.57
CA LYS A 75 11.63 -3.48 7.04
C LYS A 75 10.71 -2.38 7.57
N LEU A 76 10.70 -1.21 6.93
CA LEU A 76 9.81 -0.10 7.28
C LEU A 76 8.34 -0.47 7.03
N ALA A 77 8.01 -1.00 5.85
CA ALA A 77 6.64 -1.39 5.50
C ALA A 77 6.11 -2.47 6.46
N VAL A 78 6.90 -3.51 6.71
CA VAL A 78 6.55 -4.58 7.67
C VAL A 78 6.37 -4.00 9.07
N ARG A 79 7.22 -3.07 9.52
CA ARG A 79 7.08 -2.40 10.82
C ARG A 79 5.79 -1.58 10.91
N ALA A 80 5.39 -0.89 9.84
CA ALA A 80 4.16 -0.11 9.79
C ALA A 80 2.92 -1.01 9.95
N VAL A 81 2.85 -2.13 9.23
CA VAL A 81 1.76 -3.09 9.36
C VAL A 81 1.75 -3.74 10.75
N LYS A 82 2.92 -4.15 11.28
CA LYS A 82 3.04 -4.69 12.65
C LYS A 82 2.54 -3.70 13.71
N ALA A 83 2.81 -2.41 13.56
CA ALA A 83 2.32 -1.39 14.48
C ALA A 83 0.79 -1.27 14.42
N ALA A 84 0.23 -1.30 13.21
CA ALA A 84 -1.22 -1.29 13.00
C ALA A 84 -1.88 -2.51 13.65
N MET A 85 -1.40 -3.73 13.40
CA MET A 85 -1.95 -4.97 13.98
C MET A 85 -2.02 -4.97 15.52
N ARG A 86 -1.09 -4.29 16.20
CA ARG A 86 -1.07 -4.23 17.67
C ARG A 86 -2.20 -3.39 18.26
N ARG A 87 -2.81 -2.50 17.48
CA ARG A 87 -3.70 -1.45 17.97
C ARG A 87 -5.01 -1.32 17.18
N ASP A 88 -5.07 -1.85 15.97
CA ASP A 88 -6.25 -1.89 15.12
C ASP A 88 -6.87 -3.30 15.10
N PRO A 89 -8.10 -3.49 15.60
CA PRO A 89 -8.76 -4.80 15.63
C PRO A 89 -9.12 -5.35 14.24
N GLY A 90 -9.14 -4.49 13.20
CA GLY A 90 -9.35 -4.91 11.82
C GLY A 90 -8.10 -5.40 11.10
N SER A 91 -6.94 -5.37 11.75
CA SER A 91 -5.64 -5.76 11.20
C SER A 91 -5.06 -6.96 11.97
N GLY A 92 -4.60 -8.00 11.28
CA GLY A 92 -4.11 -9.22 11.94
C GLY A 92 -3.52 -10.26 10.97
N GLU A 93 -3.25 -11.46 11.52
CA GLU A 93 -2.92 -12.70 10.75
C GLU A 93 -1.59 -12.73 9.99
N GLY A 94 -0.65 -11.84 10.32
CA GLY A 94 0.68 -11.83 9.71
C GLY A 94 0.87 -10.66 8.74
N VAL A 95 1.98 -10.68 8.01
CA VAL A 95 2.28 -9.70 6.96
C VAL A 95 2.75 -10.42 5.73
N ASP A 96 2.01 -10.24 4.64
CA ASP A 96 2.53 -10.53 3.29
C ASP A 96 3.12 -9.25 2.72
N ALA A 97 4.34 -9.36 2.19
CA ALA A 97 5.05 -8.27 1.56
C ALA A 97 5.58 -8.71 0.20
N THR A 98 5.49 -7.81 -0.77
CA THR A 98 5.97 -8.05 -2.13
C THR A 98 6.91 -6.94 -2.52
N VAL A 99 8.09 -7.32 -3.02
CA VAL A 99 9.07 -6.40 -3.60
C VAL A 99 8.98 -6.50 -5.11
N ILE A 100 8.67 -5.38 -5.74
CA ILE A 100 8.57 -5.25 -7.20
C ILE A 100 9.66 -4.29 -7.68
N THR A 101 10.45 -4.74 -8.66
CA THR A 101 11.38 -3.89 -9.41
C THR A 101 11.21 -4.16 -10.90
N ARG A 102 12.01 -3.53 -11.77
CA ARG A 102 11.99 -3.84 -13.21
C ARG A 102 12.35 -5.29 -13.53
N ASP A 103 13.25 -5.88 -12.74
CA ASP A 103 13.87 -7.18 -13.06
C ASP A 103 13.38 -8.32 -12.16
N LYS A 104 12.70 -7.99 -11.06
CA LYS A 104 12.29 -8.99 -10.05
C LYS A 104 10.95 -8.72 -9.40
N TYR A 105 10.31 -9.83 -9.05
CA TYR A 105 9.12 -9.94 -8.21
C TYR A 105 9.45 -10.96 -7.12
N GLU A 106 9.44 -10.54 -5.86
CA GLU A 106 9.75 -11.40 -4.71
C GLU A 106 8.68 -11.24 -3.63
N GLU A 107 8.19 -12.36 -3.12
CA GLU A 107 7.19 -12.41 -2.05
C GLU A 107 7.82 -12.87 -0.74
N PHE A 108 7.32 -12.30 0.36
CA PHE A 108 7.72 -12.60 1.72
C PHE A 108 6.46 -12.72 2.56
N SER A 109 6.35 -13.78 3.36
CA SER A 109 5.30 -13.92 4.37
C SER A 109 5.95 -13.96 5.75
N PHE A 110 5.42 -13.17 6.67
CA PHE A 110 5.89 -13.06 8.04
C PHE A 110 4.76 -13.46 8.99
N ASP A 111 4.90 -14.65 9.59
CA ASP A 111 4.06 -15.05 10.72
C ASP A 111 4.36 -14.14 11.92
N LEU A 112 3.31 -13.70 12.62
CA LEU A 112 3.38 -12.70 13.69
C LEU A 112 2.75 -13.12 15.00
#